data_AF-A0A931PU10-F1
#
_entry.id   AF-A0A931PU10-F1
#
_cell.length_a   1.000
_cell.length_b   1.000
_cell.length_c   1.000
_cell.angle_alpha   90.00
_cell.angle_beta   90.00
_cell.angle_gamma   90.00
#
_symmetry.space_group_name_H-M   'P 1'
#
loop_
_entity.id
_entity.type
_entity.pdbx_description
1 polymer ?
#
loop_
_entity_poly.entity_id
_entity_poly.type
_entity_poly.pdbx_seq_one_letter_code
_entity_poly.pdbx_strand_id
1 'polypeptide(L)'
;MRSWIAMLLMGCLASGLLAQGGRYPEAGDKSQKAELAQLARLEHDQRAAKAAFAKRPKDGQVKHRYVVATVRLGTATMTSEALDRKVKYRRALRLYREALKVDPNNVEAKNNKQMIEDIYRSMHRPIPD
;
A
#
# COMPACT_ATOMS: atom_id res chain seq x y z
N MET A 1 -43.01 26.97 41.73
CA MET A 1 -44.26 27.56 41.20
C MET A 1 -43.84 28.66 40.24
N ARG A 2 -44.07 28.68 38.93
CA ARG A 2 -45.05 28.06 38.03
C ARG A 2 -44.38 27.86 36.66
N SER A 3 -44.60 26.71 36.01
CA SER A 3 -44.38 26.52 34.57
C SER A 3 -45.41 27.32 33.77
N TRP A 4 -45.00 27.88 32.63
CA TRP A 4 -45.91 28.27 31.54
C TRP A 4 -45.37 27.76 30.21
N ILE A 5 -46.24 27.04 29.51
CA ILE A 5 -46.12 26.44 28.18
C ILE A 5 -46.87 27.34 27.21
N ALA A 6 -46.32 27.56 26.00
CA ALA A 6 -47.01 27.82 24.72
C ALA A 6 -45.91 28.03 23.66
N MET A 7 -45.53 27.08 22.81
CA MET A 7 -46.24 26.41 21.71
C MET A 7 -46.62 27.35 20.55
N LEU A 8 -46.18 26.93 19.35
CA LEU A 8 -46.81 27.05 18.02
C LEU A 8 -46.28 28.03 16.96
N LEU A 9 -46.27 27.48 15.73
CA LEU A 9 -46.17 28.03 14.36
C LEU A 9 -44.76 28.04 13.75
N MET A 10 -44.33 27.00 13.01
CA MET A 10 -44.82 26.52 11.70
C MET A 10 -44.58 27.53 10.56
N GLY A 11 -43.62 27.18 9.69
CA GLY A 11 -43.66 27.55 8.27
C GLY A 11 -42.74 28.69 7.83
N CYS A 12 -41.58 28.34 7.28
CA CYS A 12 -41.14 28.93 6.02
C CYS A 12 -40.19 27.95 5.31
N LEU A 13 -40.69 27.41 4.19
CA LEU A 13 -39.91 26.68 3.20
C LEU A 13 -38.79 27.58 2.68
N ALA A 14 -37.54 27.13 2.81
CA ALA A 14 -36.49 27.48 1.87
C ALA A 14 -36.00 26.17 1.24
N SER A 15 -36.61 25.85 0.10
CA SER A 15 -36.10 24.88 -0.86
C SER A 15 -34.69 25.29 -1.27
N GLY A 16 -33.70 24.60 -0.73
CA GLY A 16 -32.28 24.77 -1.05
C GLY A 16 -31.67 23.43 -1.42
N LEU A 17 -31.92 23.02 -2.65
CA LEU A 17 -31.08 22.19 -3.52
C LEU A 17 -30.31 21.02 -2.88
N LEU A 18 -30.78 19.81 -3.23
CA LEU A 18 -30.03 18.57 -3.23
C LEU A 18 -28.63 18.76 -3.85
N ALA A 19 -27.62 18.77 -2.99
CA ALA A 19 -26.27 18.34 -3.34
C ALA A 19 -25.72 17.51 -2.17
N GLN A 20 -26.38 16.39 -1.86
CA GLN A 20 -25.73 15.29 -1.13
C GLN A 20 -24.73 14.60 -2.08
N GLY A 21 -23.69 15.33 -2.48
CA GLY A 21 -22.44 14.72 -2.91
C GLY A 21 -21.73 14.25 -1.65
N GLY A 22 -21.83 12.97 -1.33
CA GLY A 22 -21.22 12.39 -0.14
C GLY A 22 -19.75 12.79 -0.01
N ARG A 23 -19.43 13.59 1.02
CA ARG A 23 -18.05 13.92 1.38
C ARG A 23 -17.75 13.30 2.73
N TYR A 24 -17.33 12.03 2.70
CA TYR A 24 -16.43 11.45 3.68
C TYR A 24 -15.22 10.97 2.88
N PRO A 25 -14.02 11.60 3.02
CA PRO A 25 -13.01 11.01 3.91
C PRO A 25 -11.94 12.00 4.44
N GLU A 26 -11.95 12.39 5.72
CA GLU A 26 -10.75 13.00 6.35
C GLU A 26 -9.82 11.93 6.97
N ALA A 27 -10.37 10.83 7.49
CA ALA A 27 -9.57 9.77 8.11
C ALA A 27 -8.85 8.89 7.07
N GLY A 28 -9.50 8.61 5.93
CA GLY A 28 -8.91 7.80 4.85
C GLY A 28 -7.70 8.45 4.19
N ASP A 29 -7.74 9.77 3.97
CA ASP A 29 -6.65 10.52 3.34
C ASP A 29 -5.39 10.57 4.22
N LYS A 30 -5.55 10.77 5.53
CA LYS A 30 -4.44 10.76 6.49
C LYS A 30 -3.76 9.38 6.56
N SER A 31 -4.53 8.29 6.52
CA SER A 31 -3.99 6.92 6.48
C SER A 31 -3.20 6.66 5.20
N GLN A 32 -3.76 7.02 4.04
CA GLN A 32 -3.08 6.82 2.76
C GLN A 32 -1.78 7.63 2.68
N LYS A 33 -1.79 8.88 3.15
CA LYS A 33 -0.57 9.69 3.21
C LYS A 33 0.50 9.07 4.11
N ALA A 34 0.12 8.49 5.25
CA ALA A 34 1.05 7.80 6.13
C ALA A 34 1.64 6.54 5.48
N GLU A 35 0.82 5.75 4.79
CA GLU A 35 1.29 4.59 4.00
C GLU A 35 2.27 5.00 2.90
N LEU A 36 1.96 6.04 2.13
CA LEU A 36 2.85 6.56 1.09
C LEU A 36 4.19 7.04 1.66
N ALA A 37 4.16 7.73 2.82
CA ALA A 37 5.37 8.14 3.51
C ALA A 37 6.19 6.93 4.00
N GLN A 38 5.53 5.88 4.51
CA GLN A 38 6.18 4.64 4.89
C GLN A 38 6.82 3.94 3.67
N LEU A 39 6.11 3.86 2.54
CA LEU A 39 6.64 3.28 1.31
C LEU A 39 7.87 4.07 0.82
N ALA A 40 7.85 5.40 0.87
CA ALA A 40 8.99 6.23 0.49
C ALA A 40 10.22 5.98 1.38
N ARG A 41 10.01 5.78 2.70
CA ARG A 41 11.09 5.40 3.63
C ARG A 41 11.66 4.02 3.29
N LEU A 42 10.80 3.03 3.04
CA LEU A 42 11.23 1.68 2.66
C LEU A 42 11.97 1.65 1.32
N GLU A 43 11.55 2.46 0.36
CA GLU A 43 12.27 2.63 -0.90
C GLU A 43 13.66 3.20 -0.67
N HIS A 44 13.78 4.22 0.19
CA HIS A 44 15.07 4.79 0.54
C HIS A 44 15.98 3.73 1.19
N ASP A 45 15.47 2.98 2.16
CA ASP A 45 16.20 1.90 2.83
C ASP A 45 16.65 0.81 1.85
N GLN A 46 15.76 0.40 0.94
CA GLN A 46 16.07 -0.57 -0.11
C GLN A 46 17.15 -0.07 -1.06
N ARG A 47 17.08 1.20 -1.50
CA ARG A 47 18.11 1.81 -2.35
C ARG A 47 19.47 1.86 -1.65
N ALA A 48 19.50 2.24 -0.38
CA ALA A 48 20.72 2.27 0.41
C ALA A 48 21.32 0.86 0.57
N ALA A 49 20.49 -0.13 0.87
CA ALA A 49 20.92 -1.53 0.99
C ALA A 49 21.41 -2.09 -0.35
N LYS A 50 20.74 -1.76 -1.46
CA LYS A 50 21.16 -2.13 -2.82
C LYS A 50 22.51 -1.53 -3.18
N ALA A 51 22.73 -0.25 -2.87
CA ALA A 51 24.01 0.41 -3.10
C ALA A 51 25.14 -0.22 -2.27
N ALA A 52 24.87 -0.59 -1.02
CA ALA A 52 25.82 -1.32 -0.19
C ALA A 52 26.14 -2.71 -0.77
N PHE A 53 25.13 -3.45 -1.22
CA PHE A 53 25.29 -4.76 -1.86
C PHE A 53 26.08 -4.70 -3.15
N ALA A 54 25.84 -3.70 -4.00
CA ALA A 54 26.61 -3.48 -5.22
C ALA A 54 28.11 -3.28 -4.94
N LYS A 55 28.47 -2.62 -3.83
CA LYS A 55 29.87 -2.43 -3.41
C LYS A 55 30.49 -3.68 -2.80
N ARG A 56 29.69 -4.52 -2.13
CA ARG A 56 30.15 -5.70 -1.38
C ARG A 56 29.23 -6.91 -1.63
N PRO A 57 29.19 -7.45 -2.85
CA PRO A 57 28.22 -8.50 -3.20
C PRO A 57 28.51 -9.85 -2.52
N LYS A 58 29.75 -10.08 -2.10
CA LYS A 58 30.17 -11.30 -1.39
C LYS A 58 29.98 -11.23 0.13
N ASP A 59 29.65 -10.06 0.66
CA ASP A 59 29.38 -9.88 2.10
C ASP A 59 27.98 -10.41 2.42
N GLY A 60 27.93 -11.50 3.18
CA GLY A 60 26.68 -12.17 3.55
C GLY A 60 25.72 -11.28 4.34
N GLN A 61 26.23 -10.39 5.19
CA GLN A 61 25.38 -9.49 5.98
C GLN A 61 24.77 -8.42 5.09
N VAL A 62 25.56 -7.85 4.17
CA VAL A 62 25.07 -6.84 3.22
C VAL A 62 24.06 -7.45 2.25
N LYS A 63 24.34 -8.66 1.75
CA LYS A 63 23.39 -9.46 0.96
C LYS A 63 22.08 -9.65 1.72
N HIS A 64 22.14 -10.11 2.96
CA HIS A 64 20.95 -10.34 3.78
C HIS A 64 20.15 -9.05 4.00
N ARG A 65 20.80 -7.93 4.36
CA ARG A 65 20.13 -6.62 4.53
C ARG A 65 19.42 -6.17 3.25
N TYR A 66 20.05 -6.36 2.09
CA TYR A 66 19.44 -6.03 0.81
C TYR A 66 18.20 -6.88 0.50
N VAL A 67 18.28 -8.19 0.72
CA VAL A 67 17.13 -9.10 0.53
C VAL A 67 15.99 -8.71 1.48
N VAL A 68 16.26 -8.52 2.77
CA VAL A 68 15.25 -8.13 3.77
C VAL A 68 14.60 -6.80 3.42
N ALA A 69 15.38 -5.77 3.08
CA ALA A 69 14.83 -4.47 2.69
C ALA A 69 13.94 -4.57 1.45
N THR A 70 14.35 -5.37 0.46
CA THR A 70 13.58 -5.58 -0.78
C THR A 70 12.28 -6.33 -0.53
N VAL A 71 12.31 -7.41 0.28
CA VAL A 71 11.11 -8.17 0.64
C VAL A 71 10.15 -7.30 1.47
N ARG A 72 10.65 -6.55 2.47
CA ARG A 72 9.84 -5.63 3.28
C ARG A 72 9.17 -4.56 2.42
N LEU A 73 9.89 -3.97 1.46
CA LEU A 73 9.29 -3.03 0.51
C LEU A 73 8.24 -3.70 -0.38
N GLY A 74 8.51 -4.92 -0.85
CA GLY A 74 7.56 -5.72 -1.65
C GLY A 74 6.26 -5.97 -0.90
N THR A 75 6.35 -6.46 0.34
CA THR A 75 5.22 -6.78 1.20
C THR A 75 4.42 -5.53 1.58
N ALA A 76 5.09 -4.44 1.96
CA ALA A 76 4.42 -3.16 2.21
C ALA A 76 3.74 -2.60 0.96
N THR A 77 4.38 -2.72 -0.21
CA THR A 77 3.78 -2.31 -1.49
C THR A 77 2.52 -3.12 -1.78
N MET A 78 2.61 -4.45 -1.68
CA MET A 78 1.51 -5.38 -1.98
C MET A 78 0.27 -5.14 -1.11
N THR A 79 0.48 -4.77 0.16
CA THR A 79 -0.58 -4.61 1.16
C THR A 79 -1.09 -3.17 1.30
N SER A 80 -0.49 -2.21 0.60
CA SER A 80 -0.92 -0.81 0.68
C SER A 80 -2.31 -0.60 0.08
N GLU A 81 -3.16 0.10 0.82
CA GLU A 81 -4.48 0.54 0.39
C GLU A 81 -4.40 1.90 -0.32
N ALA A 82 -3.30 2.63 -0.14
CA ALA A 82 -3.00 3.86 -0.87
C ALA A 82 -2.64 3.63 -2.35
N LEU A 83 -2.35 2.40 -2.78
CA LEU A 83 -1.96 2.07 -4.15
C LEU A 83 -3.07 1.33 -4.89
N ASP A 84 -3.27 1.70 -6.16
CA ASP A 84 -4.14 0.91 -7.04
C ASP A 84 -3.65 -0.54 -7.17
N ARG A 85 -4.58 -1.49 -7.23
CA ARG A 85 -4.27 -2.93 -7.28
C ARG A 85 -3.32 -3.29 -8.43
N LYS A 86 -3.49 -2.71 -9.62
CA LYS A 86 -2.62 -3.00 -10.79
C LYS A 86 -1.21 -2.47 -10.57
N VAL A 87 -1.07 -1.36 -9.85
CA VAL A 87 0.24 -0.76 -9.51
C VAL A 87 0.92 -1.60 -8.44
N LYS A 88 0.21 -1.92 -7.35
CA LYS A 88 0.79 -2.54 -6.16
C LYS A 88 1.28 -3.96 -6.43
N TYR A 89 0.48 -4.79 -7.11
CA TYR A 89 0.88 -6.16 -7.44
C TYR A 89 2.01 -6.23 -8.45
N ARG A 90 1.97 -5.44 -9.52
CA ARG A 90 3.06 -5.40 -10.52
C ARG A 90 4.38 -4.97 -9.86
N ARG A 91 4.33 -3.95 -9.01
CA ARG A 91 5.52 -3.44 -8.33
C ARG A 91 6.06 -4.42 -7.30
N ALA A 92 5.21 -5.00 -6.47
CA ALA A 92 5.61 -6.02 -5.49
C ALA A 92 6.21 -7.26 -6.17
N LEU A 93 5.63 -7.72 -7.28
CA LEU A 93 6.15 -8.86 -8.04
C LEU A 93 7.59 -8.65 -8.50
N ARG A 94 7.92 -7.46 -9.03
CA ARG A 94 9.29 -7.12 -9.40
C ARG A 94 10.26 -7.14 -8.23
N LEU A 95 9.84 -6.64 -7.06
CA LEU A 95 10.65 -6.63 -5.85
C LEU A 95 10.92 -8.05 -5.34
N TYR A 96 9.92 -8.94 -5.33
CA TYR A 96 10.15 -10.33 -4.95
C TYR A 96 11.06 -11.06 -5.93
N ARG A 97 10.92 -10.81 -7.25
CA ARG A 97 11.88 -11.33 -8.25
C ARG A 97 13.29 -10.80 -8.03
N GLU A 98 13.44 -9.53 -7.68
CA GLU A 98 14.74 -8.93 -7.35
C GLU A 98 15.37 -9.57 -6.10
N ALA A 99 14.59 -9.82 -5.04
CA ALA A 99 15.05 -10.53 -3.86
C ALA A 99 15.47 -11.98 -4.17
N LEU A 100 14.67 -12.70 -4.97
CA LEU A 100 14.92 -14.10 -5.35
C LEU A 100 16.12 -14.28 -6.28
N LYS A 101 16.51 -13.25 -7.05
CA LYS A 101 17.77 -13.26 -7.82
C LYS A 101 19.00 -13.32 -6.91
N VAL A 102 18.89 -12.81 -5.68
CA VAL A 102 20.00 -12.73 -4.71
C VAL A 102 19.94 -13.87 -3.69
N ASP A 103 18.73 -14.19 -3.24
CA ASP A 103 18.45 -15.30 -2.34
C ASP A 103 17.31 -16.16 -2.92
N PRO A 104 17.65 -17.16 -3.76
CA PRO A 104 16.66 -18.04 -4.38
C PRO A 104 15.88 -18.89 -3.37
N ASN A 105 16.25 -18.92 -2.10
CA ASN A 105 15.60 -19.71 -1.06
C ASN A 105 14.73 -18.89 -0.11
N ASN A 106 14.56 -17.58 -0.36
CA ASN A 106 13.71 -16.74 0.45
C ASN A 106 12.23 -17.17 0.37
N VAL A 107 11.73 -17.80 1.43
CA VAL A 107 10.38 -18.39 1.48
C VAL A 107 9.29 -17.33 1.35
N GLU A 108 9.43 -16.19 2.05
CA GLU A 108 8.45 -15.10 1.98
C GLU A 108 8.32 -14.56 0.56
N ALA A 109 9.45 -14.29 -0.11
CA ALA A 109 9.44 -13.80 -1.49
C ALA A 109 8.84 -14.84 -2.46
N LYS A 110 9.11 -16.13 -2.28
CA LYS A 110 8.49 -17.19 -3.10
C LYS A 110 6.97 -17.20 -2.95
N ASN A 111 6.50 -17.20 -1.72
CA ASN A 111 5.07 -17.30 -1.42
C ASN A 111 4.31 -16.07 -1.93
N ASN A 112 4.83 -14.87 -1.67
CA ASN A 112 4.19 -13.64 -2.13
C ASN A 112 4.27 -13.47 -3.66
N LYS A 113 5.38 -13.89 -4.30
CA LYS A 113 5.47 -13.94 -5.77
C LYS A 113 4.40 -14.87 -6.34
N GLN A 114 4.28 -16.08 -5.80
CA GLN A 114 3.32 -17.08 -6.24
C GLN A 114 1.88 -16.57 -6.08
N MET A 115 1.54 -16.01 -4.92
CA MET A 115 0.24 -15.40 -4.66
C MET A 115 -0.13 -14.35 -5.72
N ILE A 116 0.80 -13.46 -6.07
CA ILE A 116 0.55 -12.44 -7.10
C ILE A 116 0.38 -13.09 -8.48
N GLU A 117 1.21 -14.06 -8.83
CA GLU A 117 1.12 -14.77 -10.11
C GLU A 117 -0.22 -15.52 -10.26
N ASP A 118 -0.71 -16.13 -9.18
CA ASP A 118 -2.01 -16.81 -9.14
C ASP A 118 -3.18 -15.83 -9.30
N ILE A 119 -3.09 -14.63 -8.70
CA ILE A 119 -4.07 -13.55 -8.93
C ILE A 119 -4.11 -13.16 -10.41
N TYR A 120 -2.96 -13.04 -11.09
CA TYR A 120 -2.94 -12.76 -12.54
C TYR A 120 -3.58 -13.90 -13.35
N ARG A 121 -3.26 -15.16 -13.02
CA ARG A 121 -3.84 -16.33 -13.69
C ARG A 121 -5.35 -16.40 -13.50
N SER A 122 -5.87 -16.16 -12.29
CA SER A 122 -7.31 -16.20 -11.99
C SER A 122 -8.10 -15.12 -12.72
N MET A 123 -7.45 -14.00 -13.06
CA MET A 123 -8.04 -12.94 -13.88
C MET A 123 -7.90 -13.17 -15.39
N HIS A 124 -7.32 -14.31 -15.83
CA HIS A 124 -6.95 -14.58 -17.22
C HIS A 124 -6.06 -13.47 -17.83
N ARG A 125 -5.17 -12.89 -17.01
CA ARG A 125 -4.25 -11.83 -17.44
C ARG A 125 -2.82 -12.38 -17.54
N PRO A 126 -2.01 -11.87 -18.48
CA PRO A 126 -0.60 -12.21 -18.51
C PRO A 126 0.09 -11.72 -17.25
N ILE A 127 0.97 -12.55 -16.71
CA ILE A 127 1.86 -12.17 -15.60
C ILE A 127 2.86 -11.14 -16.16
N PRO A 128 2.92 -9.92 -15.62
CA PRO A 128 3.85 -8.91 -16.10
C PRO A 128 5.29 -9.28 -15.74
N ASP A 129 6.26 -8.83 -16.54
CA ASP A 129 7.70 -9.01 -16.32
C ASP A 129 8.26 -8.15 -15.16
#